data_AF-A0A345INQ3-F1
#
_entry.id   AF-A0A345INQ3-F1
#
_cell.length_a   1.000
_cell.length_b   1.000
_cell.length_c   1.000
_cell.angle_alpha   90.00
_cell.angle_beta   90.00
_cell.angle_gamma   90.00
#
_symmetry.space_group_name_H-M   'P 1'
#
loop_
_entity.id
_entity.type
_entity.pdbx_description
1 polymer ?
#
loop_
_entity_poly.entity_id
_entity_poly.type
_entity_poly.pdbx_seq_one_letter_code
_entity_poly.pdbx_strand_id
1 'polypeptide(L)' 'MFEFNGRLNEYLVFFDSIYDAYLPLLGVRIRNGFLIELHKEKSFQYAELNVKVLIYIGKS' A
#
# COMPACT_ATOMS: atom_id res chain seq x y z
N MET A 1 -9.13 1.69 -1.31
CA MET A 1 -7.91 2.52 -1.47
C MET A 1 -7.23 2.54 -0.12
N PHE A 2 -5.94 2.23 -0.07
CA PHE A 2 -5.17 2.24 1.17
C PHE A 2 -4.20 3.42 1.15
N GLU A 3 -4.13 4.14 2.26
CA GLU A 3 -3.22 5.28 2.43
C GLU A 3 -2.19 4.95 3.50
N PHE A 4 -0.93 5.24 3.21
CA PHE A 4 0.20 5.06 4.12
C PHE A 4 0.98 6.36 4.22
N ASN A 5 1.24 6.79 5.45
CA ASN A 5 2.14 7.89 5.76
C ASN A 5 3.12 7.40 6.82
N GLY A 6 4.40 7.37 6.48
CA GLY A 6 5.44 6.86 7.36
C GLY A 6 6.75 6.68 6.62
N ARG A 7 7.66 5.92 7.23
CA ARG A 7 9.00 5.67 6.66
C ARG A 7 8.97 4.54 5.63
N LEU A 8 9.97 4.52 4.73
CA LEU A 8 10.06 3.48 3.69
C LEU A 8 10.15 2.04 4.25
N ASN A 9 10.81 1.84 5.38
CA ASN A 9 10.87 0.53 6.04
C ASN A 9 9.52 0.10 6.61
N GLU A 10 8.72 1.05 7.11
CA GLU A 10 7.36 0.81 7.59
C GLU A 10 6.40 0.54 6.43
N TYR A 11 6.65 1.09 5.24
CA TYR A 11 5.86 0.85 4.04
C TYR A 11 5.87 -0.63 3.60
N LEU A 12 7.02 -1.30 3.66
CA LEU A 12 7.11 -2.73 3.30
C LEU A 12 6.26 -3.60 4.24
N VAL A 13 6.33 -3.31 5.55
CA VAL A 13 5.53 -4.01 6.57
C VAL A 13 4.03 -3.75 6.37
N PHE A 14 3.65 -2.51 6.05
CA PHE A 14 2.27 -2.15 5.72
C PHE A 14 1.76 -2.93 4.50
N PHE A 15 2.59 -3.05 3.46
CA PHE A 15 2.22 -3.77 2.25
C PHE A 15 1.97 -5.26 2.51
N ASP A 16 2.86 -5.93 3.24
CA ASP A 16 2.71 -7.35 3.61
C ASP A 16 1.42 -7.57 4.41
N SER A 17 1.10 -6.68 5.35
CA SER A 17 -0.13 -6.79 6.16
C SER A 17 -1.42 -6.70 5.34
N ILE A 18 -1.43 -5.90 4.27
CA ILE A 18 -2.59 -5.81 3.38
C ILE A 18 -2.73 -7.10 2.55
N TYR A 19 -1.62 -7.59 2.02
CA TYR A 19 -1.58 -8.78 1.17
C TYR A 19 -1.93 -10.05 1.91
N ASP A 20 -1.26 -10.32 3.02
CA ASP A 20 -1.32 -11.62 3.69
C ASP A 20 -2.49 -11.74 4.66
N ALA A 21 -2.93 -10.63 5.25
CA ALA A 21 -3.97 -10.64 6.26
C ALA A 21 -5.28 -10.01 5.78
N TYR A 22 -5.24 -8.78 5.26
CA TYR A 22 -6.48 -8.02 5.03
C TYR A 22 -7.29 -8.51 3.83
N LEU A 23 -6.66 -8.74 2.68
CA LEU A 23 -7.37 -9.16 1.46
C LEU A 23 -7.99 -10.55 1.57
N PRO A 24 -7.33 -11.57 2.16
CA PRO A 24 -7.95 -12.86 2.41
C PRO A 24 -9.18 -12.80 3.31
N LEU A 25 -9.16 -11.94 4.36
CA LEU A 25 -10.30 -11.76 5.27
C LEU A 25 -11.55 -11.21 4.54
N LEU A 26 -11.34 -10.41 3.49
CA LEU A 26 -12.41 -9.89 2.66
C LEU A 26 -12.89 -10.88 1.59
N GLY A 27 -12.28 -12.07 1.49
CA GLY A 27 -12.62 -13.08 0.48
C GLY A 27 -12.31 -12.64 -0.94
N VAL A 28 -11.40 -11.68 -1.12
CA VAL A 28 -11.04 -11.10 -2.42
C VAL A 28 -9.63 -11.54 -2.81
N ARG A 29 -9.44 -11.76 -4.11
CA ARG A 29 -8.11 -11.99 -4.70
C ARG A 29 -7.72 -10.81 -5.57
N ILE A 30 -6.44 -10.47 -5.53
CA ILE A 30 -5.88 -9.43 -6.39
C ILE A 30 -5.89 -9.91 -7.84
N ARG A 31 -6.38 -9.06 -8.74
CA ARG A 31 -6.34 -9.28 -10.18
C ARG A 31 -5.17 -8.50 -10.78
N ASN A 32 -4.25 -9.21 -11.43
CA ASN A 32 -3.27 -8.67 -12.38
C ASN A 32 -2.53 -7.38 -11.93
N GLY A 33 -2.12 -7.33 -10.66
CA GLY A 33 -1.20 -6.31 -10.15
C GLY A 33 -1.86 -5.19 -9.33
N PHE A 34 -1.04 -4.23 -8.95
CA PHE A 34 -1.40 -3.10 -8.09
C PHE A 34 -0.65 -1.85 -8.57
N LEU A 35 -1.25 -0.68 -8.32
CA LEU A 35 -0.64 0.60 -8.61
C LEU A 35 -0.19 1.26 -7.31
N ILE A 36 1.07 1.66 -7.25
CA ILE A 36 1.63 2.47 -6.17
C ILE A 36 1.83 3.88 -6.70
N GLU A 37 1.21 4.87 -6.03
CA GLU A 37 1.49 6.28 -6.26
C GLU A 37 2.32 6.80 -5.08
N LEU A 38 3.54 7.26 -5.36
CA LEU A 38 4.47 7.82 -4.37
C LEU A 38 4.45 9.35 -4.49
N HIS A 39 4.00 10.03 -3.44
CA HIS A 39 4.02 11.49 -3.38
C HIS A 39 5.22 11.96 -2.56
N LYS A 40 6.11 12.73 -3.21
CA LYS A 40 7.29 13.33 -2.56
C LYS A 40 6.95 14.71 -2.02
N GLU A 41 7.05 14.91 -0.71
CA GLU A 41 7.00 16.26 -0.13
C GLU A 41 8.34 16.99 -0.28
N LYS A 42 8.28 18.32 -0.46
CA LYS A 42 9.40 19.17 -0.91
C LYS A 42 10.51 19.38 0.12
N SER A 43 10.32 19.07 1.41
CA SER A 43 11.30 19.30 2.47
C SER A 43 11.80 18.01 3.10
N PHE A 44 12.86 17.44 2.53
CA PHE A 44 13.55 16.28 3.07
C PHE A 44 14.48 16.70 4.21
N GLN A 45 13.97 16.71 5.44
CA GLN A 45 14.84 16.54 6.62
C GLN A 45 14.67 15.16 7.27
N TYR A 46 13.54 14.49 7.02
CA TYR A 46 13.30 13.11 7.41
C TYR A 46 12.49 12.45 6.27
N ALA A 47 12.93 11.27 5.81
CA ALA A 47 12.38 10.59 4.64
C ALA A 47 11.00 9.97 4.95
N GLU A 48 9.98 10.80 5.13
CA GLU A 48 8.59 10.38 5.18
C GLU A 48 8.05 10.26 3.75
N LEU A 49 7.39 9.14 3.48
CA LEU A 49 6.75 8.81 2.21
C LEU A 49 5.24 8.83 2.39
N ASN A 50 4.57 9.60 1.55
CA ASN A 50 3.13 9.50 1.40
C ASN A 50 2.83 8.57 0.22
N VAL A 51 2.19 7.43 0.49
CA VAL A 51 1.94 6.39 -0.50
C VAL A 51 0.46 6.07 -0.57
N LYS A 52 -0.09 6.13 -1.79
CA LYS A 52 -1.42 5.61 -2.09
C LYS A 52 -1.31 4.31 -2.85
N VAL A 53 -1.95 3.27 -2.31
CA VAL A 53 -1.96 1.94 -2.94
C VAL A 53 -3.37 1.65 -3.47
N LEU A 54 -3.44 1.48 -4.78
CA LEU A 54 -4.65 1.05 -5.48
C LEU A 54 -4.52 -0.44 -5.84
N ILE A 55 -5.37 -1.25 -5.23
CA ILE A 55 -5.40 -2.70 -5.45
C ILE A 55 -6.64 -3.03 -6.28
N TYR A 56 -6.42 -3.63 -7.44
CA TYR A 56 -7.51 -4.14 -8.28
C TYR A 56 -7.92 -5.52 -7.76
N ILE A 57 -9.13 -5.61 -7.24
CA ILE A 57 -9.69 -6.84 -6.68
C ILE A 57 -10.74 -7.44 -7.62
N GLY A 58 -10.76 -8.76 -7.74
CA GLY A 58 -11.85 -9.50 -8.37
C GLY A 58 -12.65 -10.27 -7.34
N LYS A 59 -13.96 -10.45 -7.57
CA LYS A 59 -14.74 -11.46 -6.84
C LYS A 59 -14.25 -12.85 -7.26
N SER A 60 -14.00 -13.71 -6.27
CA SER A 60 -13.74 -15.13 -6.47
C SER A 60 -14.97 -15.86 -7.00
#